data_AF-A0A8J9VMK8-F1
#
_entry.id   AF-A0A8J9VMK8-F1
#
_cell.length_a   1.000
_cell.length_b   1.000
_cell.length_c   1.000
_cell.angle_alpha   90.00
_cell.angle_beta   90.00
_cell.angle_gamma   90.00
#
_symmetry.space_group_name_H-M   'P 1'
#
loop_
_entity.id
_entity.type
_entity.pdbx_description
1 polymer ?
#
loop_
_entity_poly.entity_id
_entity_poly.type
_entity_poly.pdbx_seq_one_letter_code
_entity_poly.pdbx_strand_id
1 'polypeptide(L)'
;MAWCSIAAISLQARAFELCSEALIKLEAVNPEVFENISIEIFTRYKPKDAKGNKIECPHCQLAIPDWVATCPGCSTEFPGCVVSGRPLLSSHTIWTCSKCEAHAQHHELVLRHSCPMCHAQVA
;
A
#
# COMPACT_ATOMS: atom_id res chain seq x y z
N MET A 1 10.41 -11.72 17.73
CA MET A 1 8.99 -11.29 17.79
C MET A 1 8.54 -10.57 16.51
N ALA A 2 9.29 -9.59 15.98
CA ALA A 2 8.88 -8.85 14.77
C ALA A 2 8.62 -9.74 13.53
N TRP A 3 9.43 -10.78 13.28
CA TRP A 3 9.27 -11.64 12.11
C TRP A 3 7.96 -12.45 12.08
N CYS A 4 7.45 -12.90 13.23
CA CYS A 4 6.17 -13.61 13.29
C CYS A 4 5.00 -12.71 12.86
N SER A 5 5.01 -11.44 13.30
CA SER A 5 4.02 -10.45 12.90
C SER A 5 4.12 -10.13 11.41
N ILE A 6 5.34 -9.96 10.88
CA ILE A 6 5.57 -9.72 9.44
C ILE A 6 5.06 -10.91 8.63
N ALA A 7 5.41 -12.15 9.01
CA ALA A 7 4.96 -13.36 8.32
C ALA A 7 3.43 -13.47 8.31
N ALA A 8 2.76 -13.23 9.44
CA ALA A 8 1.30 -13.29 9.53
C ALA A 8 0.60 -12.21 8.68
N ILE A 9 1.07 -10.95 8.78
CA ILE A 9 0.49 -9.83 8.02
C ILE A 9 0.70 -10.03 6.53
N SER A 10 1.92 -10.36 6.10
CA SER A 10 2.25 -10.57 4.69
C SER A 10 1.49 -11.75 4.09
N LEU A 11 1.28 -12.84 4.84
CA LEU A 11 0.43 -13.96 4.41
C LEU A 11 -1.01 -13.52 4.15
N GLN A 12 -1.60 -12.76 5.08
CA GLN A 12 -2.97 -12.26 4.94
C GLN A 12 -3.10 -11.24 3.79
N ALA A 13 -2.08 -10.40 3.60
CA ALA A 13 -2.00 -9.44 2.50
C ALA A 13 -1.65 -10.08 1.14
N ARG A 14 -1.35 -11.40 1.10
CA ARG A 14 -0.85 -12.12 -0.09
C ARG A 14 0.47 -11.56 -0.65
N ALA A 15 1.29 -10.96 0.21
CA ALA A 15 2.66 -10.59 -0.07
C ALA A 15 3.58 -11.79 0.21
N PHE A 16 3.50 -12.81 -0.64
CA PHE A 16 4.16 -14.10 -0.43
C PHE A 16 5.70 -14.05 -0.51
N GLU A 17 6.27 -13.10 -1.25
CA GLU A 17 7.72 -12.89 -1.28
C GLU A 17 8.21 -12.42 0.10
N LEU A 18 7.59 -11.36 0.63
CA LEU A 18 7.89 -10.86 1.98
C LEU A 18 7.61 -11.91 3.07
N CYS A 19 6.54 -12.69 2.92
CA CYS A 19 6.22 -13.79 3.83
C CYS A 19 7.35 -14.84 3.86
N SER A 20 7.87 -15.21 2.68
CA SER A 20 8.95 -16.18 2.57
C SER A 20 10.25 -15.69 3.22
N GLU A 21 10.62 -14.41 3.01
CA GLU A 21 11.79 -13.81 3.64
C GLU A 21 11.69 -13.78 5.18
N ALA A 22 10.49 -13.50 5.69
CA ALA A 22 10.24 -13.54 7.13
C ALA A 22 10.35 -14.96 7.69
N LEU A 23 9.80 -15.95 6.98
CA LEU A 23 9.86 -17.36 7.39
C LEU A 23 11.29 -17.91 7.37
N ILE A 24 12.13 -17.57 6.38
CA ILE A 24 13.55 -17.94 6.36
C ILE A 24 14.28 -17.46 7.63
N LYS A 25 13.97 -16.25 8.11
CA LYS A 25 14.55 -15.71 9.34
C LYS A 25 14.03 -16.40 10.60
N LEU A 26 12.81 -16.94 10.55
CA LEU A 26 12.20 -17.70 11.65
C LEU A 26 12.71 -19.15 11.68
N GLU A 27 12.94 -19.76 10.53
CA GLU A 27 13.56 -21.09 10.39
C GLU A 27 14.95 -21.13 11.03
N ALA A 28 15.73 -20.05 10.93
CA ALA A 28 17.01 -19.94 11.64
C ALA A 28 16.90 -20.00 13.18
N VAL A 29 15.71 -19.74 13.75
CA VAL A 29 15.44 -19.75 15.20
C VAL A 29 14.79 -21.07 15.63
N ASN A 30 13.83 -21.57 14.86
CA ASN A 30 13.15 -22.84 15.12
C ASN A 30 12.83 -23.55 13.80
N PRO A 31 13.79 -24.32 13.25
CA PRO A 31 13.68 -24.90 11.92
C PRO A 31 12.46 -25.81 11.78
N GLU A 32 12.25 -26.71 12.74
CA GLU A 32 11.20 -27.74 12.66
C GLU A 32 9.80 -27.14 12.55
N VAL A 33 9.52 -26.05 13.27
CA VAL A 33 8.20 -25.42 13.25
C VAL A 33 8.01 -24.63 11.96
N PHE A 34 8.98 -23.78 11.60
CA PHE A 34 8.78 -22.83 10.51
C PHE A 34 8.99 -23.45 9.13
N GLU A 35 9.81 -24.49 8.98
CA GLU A 35 9.97 -25.22 7.72
C GLU A 35 8.66 -25.92 7.33
N ASN A 36 7.99 -26.58 8.28
CA ASN A 36 6.70 -27.23 8.05
C ASN A 36 5.62 -26.22 7.61
N ILE A 37 5.60 -25.03 8.25
CA ILE A 37 4.70 -23.94 7.87
C ILE A 37 5.02 -23.42 6.46
N SER A 38 6.30 -23.21 6.15
CA SER A 38 6.76 -22.80 4.82
C SER A 38 6.32 -23.77 3.74
N ILE A 39 6.47 -25.09 3.98
CA ILE A 39 6.03 -26.13 3.05
C ILE A 39 4.51 -26.07 2.86
N GLU A 40 3.73 -25.98 3.93
CA GLU A 40 2.26 -25.94 3.82
C GLU A 40 1.75 -24.73 3.02
N ILE A 41 2.37 -23.56 3.21
CA ILE A 41 2.01 -22.32 2.51
C ILE A 41 2.47 -22.40 1.05
N PHE A 42 3.76 -22.66 0.82
CA PHE A 42 4.37 -22.45 -0.49
C PHE A 42 4.20 -23.62 -1.47
N THR A 43 3.70 -24.76 -1.00
CA THR A 43 3.16 -25.80 -1.90
C THR A 43 1.87 -25.34 -2.61
N ARG A 44 1.11 -24.43 -2.00
CA ARG A 44 -0.15 -23.89 -2.56
C ARG A 44 0.03 -22.54 -3.23
N TYR A 45 0.93 -21.71 -2.72
CA TYR A 45 1.14 -20.33 -3.18
C TYR A 45 2.60 -20.12 -3.57
N LYS A 46 2.88 -19.60 -4.77
CA LYS A 46 4.27 -19.28 -5.13
C LYS A 46 4.76 -18.10 -4.27
N PRO A 47 6.01 -18.10 -3.78
CA PRO A 47 6.62 -16.99 -3.04
C PRO A 47 6.95 -15.83 -4.00
N LYS A 48 5.90 -15.25 -4.57
CA LYS A 48 5.94 -14.10 -5.46
C LYS A 48 4.75 -13.23 -5.13
N ASP A 49 5.00 -11.94 -4.99
CA ASP A 49 3.92 -11.01 -4.74
C ASP A 49 3.02 -10.90 -5.97
N ALA A 50 1.72 -10.75 -5.72
CA ALA A 50 0.79 -10.42 -6.79
C ALA A 50 1.23 -9.09 -7.40
N LYS A 51 1.19 -9.00 -8.74
CA LYS A 51 1.46 -7.74 -9.42
C LYS A 51 0.40 -6.73 -8.98
N GLY A 52 0.78 -5.81 -8.11
CA GLY A 52 -0.07 -4.70 -7.70
C GLY A 52 -0.45 -3.83 -8.89
N ASN A 53 -1.47 -3.00 -8.71
CA ASN A 53 -1.83 -2.03 -9.72
C ASN A 53 -0.66 -1.07 -9.94
N LYS A 54 -0.45 -0.71 -11.20
CA LYS A 54 0.53 0.28 -11.60
C LYS A 54 -0.18 1.47 -12.20
N ILE A 55 0.37 2.63 -11.95
CA ILE A 55 -0.03 3.91 -12.50
C ILE A 55 1.17 4.51 -13.24
N GLU A 56 0.92 5.37 -14.21
CA GLU A 56 1.99 6.08 -14.91
C GLU A 56 2.30 7.39 -14.19
N CYS A 57 3.59 7.64 -13.94
CA CYS A 57 4.02 8.93 -13.40
C CYS A 57 3.70 10.05 -14.40
N PRO A 58 3.00 11.12 -14.00
CA PRO A 58 2.65 12.21 -14.93
C PRO A 58 3.87 13.04 -15.39
N HIS A 59 5.02 12.94 -14.69
CA HIS A 59 6.23 13.70 -15.02
C HIS A 59 7.23 12.94 -15.88
N CYS A 60 7.46 11.64 -15.60
CA CYS A 60 8.47 10.85 -16.31
C CYS A 60 7.91 9.59 -16.99
N GLN A 61 6.60 9.36 -16.93
CA GLN A 61 5.89 8.22 -17.54
C GLN A 61 6.35 6.84 -17.04
N LEU A 62 7.16 6.80 -15.98
CA LEU A 62 7.55 5.55 -15.34
C LEU A 62 6.31 4.87 -14.74
N ALA A 63 6.15 3.58 -15.02
CA ALA A 63 5.12 2.75 -14.38
C ALA A 63 5.50 2.48 -12.92
N ILE A 64 4.76 3.11 -12.00
CA ILE A 64 4.99 3.07 -10.56
C ILE A 64 3.83 2.36 -9.84
N PRO A 65 4.04 1.75 -8.66
CA PRO A 65 2.95 1.17 -7.87
C PRO A 65 1.93 2.22 -7.43
N ASP A 66 0.66 1.82 -7.28
CA ASP A 66 -0.46 2.70 -6.90
C ASP A 66 -0.48 3.14 -5.42
N TRP A 67 0.57 2.83 -4.66
CA TRP A 67 0.74 3.18 -3.24
C TRP A 67 1.99 4.02 -2.97
N VAL A 68 2.75 4.37 -4.01
CA VAL A 68 4.01 5.11 -3.83
C VAL A 68 3.75 6.60 -3.56
N ALA A 69 4.45 7.18 -2.57
CA ALA A 69 4.38 8.61 -2.26
C ALA A 69 5.37 9.45 -3.08
N THR A 70 6.44 8.84 -3.59
CA THR A 70 7.50 9.53 -4.34
C THR A 70 7.90 8.70 -5.55
N CYS A 71 7.95 9.30 -6.74
CA CYS A 71 8.37 8.59 -7.94
C CYS A 71 9.85 8.19 -7.85
N PRO A 72 10.21 6.90 -8.02
CA PRO A 72 11.60 6.46 -7.98
C PRO A 72 12.42 6.91 -9.20
N GLY A 73 11.77 7.38 -10.28
CA GLY A 73 12.45 7.82 -11.51
C GLY A 73 12.81 9.29 -11.55
N CYS A 74 11.94 10.17 -11.04
CA CYS A 74 12.12 11.63 -11.10
C CYS A 74 11.99 12.33 -9.75
N SER A 75 11.80 11.59 -8.66
CA SER A 75 11.66 12.10 -7.30
C SER A 75 10.48 13.06 -7.08
N THR A 76 9.50 13.10 -7.99
CA THR A 76 8.26 13.83 -7.77
C THR A 76 7.50 13.23 -6.58
N GLU A 77 7.12 14.09 -5.63
CA GLU A 77 6.24 13.73 -4.52
C GLU A 77 4.76 13.83 -4.93
N PHE A 78 3.96 12.88 -4.46
CA PHE A 78 2.52 12.82 -4.71
C PHE A 78 1.78 12.99 -3.38
N PRO A 79 0.89 13.99 -3.25
CA PRO A 79 0.00 14.08 -2.11
C PRO A 79 -0.86 12.82 -2.00
N GLY A 80 -1.04 12.30 -0.80
CA GLY A 80 -1.94 11.16 -0.55
C GLY A 80 -3.39 11.59 -0.45
N CYS A 81 -4.30 10.80 -1.01
CA CYS A 81 -5.73 10.98 -0.78
C CYS A 81 -6.09 10.59 0.67
N VAL A 82 -6.69 11.51 1.44
CA VAL A 82 -7.09 11.22 2.83
C VAL A 82 -8.25 10.23 2.94
N VAL A 83 -8.88 9.84 1.82
CA VAL A 83 -9.94 8.83 1.79
C VAL A 83 -9.38 7.44 1.46
N SER A 84 -8.61 7.30 0.39
CA SER A 84 -8.12 6.00 -0.10
C SER A 84 -6.65 5.71 0.21
N GLY A 85 -5.87 6.70 0.63
CA GLY A 85 -4.42 6.58 0.80
C GLY A 85 -3.62 6.51 -0.50
N ARG A 86 -4.28 6.57 -1.66
CA ARG A 86 -3.62 6.51 -2.98
C ARG A 86 -2.99 7.86 -3.36
N PRO A 87 -1.90 7.86 -4.15
CA PRO A 87 -1.29 9.09 -4.63
C PRO A 87 -2.23 9.85 -5.57
N LEU A 88 -2.27 11.17 -5.41
CA LEU A 88 -3.08 12.08 -6.22
C LEU A 88 -2.23 12.58 -7.41
N LEU A 89 -2.48 11.99 -8.59
CA LEU A 89 -1.68 12.29 -9.80
C LEU A 89 -2.25 13.41 -10.68
N SER A 90 -3.57 13.61 -10.68
CA SER A 90 -4.26 14.57 -11.55
C SER A 90 -4.80 15.72 -10.73
N SER A 91 -4.26 16.92 -10.91
CA SER A 91 -4.66 18.12 -10.16
C SER A 91 -6.13 18.49 -10.37
N HIS A 92 -6.70 18.20 -11.54
CA HIS A 92 -8.08 18.57 -11.88
C HIS A 92 -9.16 17.80 -11.11
N THR A 93 -8.81 16.69 -10.47
CA THR A 93 -9.75 15.86 -9.71
C THR A 93 -9.52 15.93 -8.20
N ILE A 94 -8.62 16.81 -7.74
CA ILE A 94 -8.28 16.96 -6.33
C ILE A 94 -9.21 17.98 -5.68
N TRP A 95 -9.87 17.54 -4.62
CA TRP A 95 -10.50 18.41 -3.64
C TRP A 95 -9.52 18.71 -2.51
N THR A 96 -9.51 19.96 -2.03
CA THR A 96 -8.71 20.39 -0.88
C THR A 96 -9.62 20.96 0.19
N CYS A 97 -9.47 20.48 1.43
CA CYS A 97 -10.22 21.02 2.56
C CYS A 97 -9.78 22.45 2.87
N SER A 98 -10.72 23.40 2.92
CA SER A 98 -10.45 24.80 3.28
C SER A 98 -10.03 25.02 4.74
N LYS A 99 -10.19 24.01 5.61
CA LYS A 99 -9.88 24.11 7.05
C LYS A 99 -8.56 23.45 7.45
N CYS A 100 -8.24 22.29 6.88
CA CYS A 100 -7.08 21.51 7.29
C CYS A 100 -6.16 21.10 6.13
N GLU A 101 -6.41 21.63 4.92
CA GLU A 101 -5.58 21.43 3.72
C GLU A 101 -5.41 19.97 3.29
N ALA A 102 -6.26 19.08 3.82
CA ALA A 102 -6.31 17.68 3.44
C ALA A 102 -6.78 17.54 1.99
N HIS A 103 -6.15 16.65 1.25
CA HIS A 103 -6.42 16.42 -0.17
C HIS A 103 -7.18 15.10 -0.36
N ALA A 104 -8.17 15.08 -1.25
CA ALA A 104 -8.86 13.85 -1.64
C ALA A 104 -9.25 13.85 -3.12
N GLN A 105 -9.47 12.66 -3.69
CA GLN A 105 -10.11 12.54 -4.99
C GLN A 105 -11.58 12.97 -4.88
N HIS A 106 -12.04 13.86 -5.76
CA HIS A 106 -13.39 14.41 -5.71
C HIS A 106 -14.47 13.31 -5.78
N HIS A 107 -14.26 12.26 -6.58
CA HIS A 107 -15.21 11.15 -6.71
C HIS A 107 -15.32 10.30 -5.42
N GLU A 108 -14.30 10.30 -4.57
CA GLU A 108 -14.30 9.55 -3.29
C GLU A 108 -15.02 10.30 -2.16
N LEU A 109 -15.36 11.58 -2.39
CA LEU A 109 -16.14 12.42 -1.48
C LEU A 109 -17.63 12.42 -1.77
N VAL A 110 -18.10 11.82 -2.87
CA VAL A 110 -19.53 11.85 -3.29
C VAL A 110 -20.48 11.35 -2.19
N LEU A 111 -20.04 10.39 -1.38
CA LEU A 111 -20.83 9.81 -0.29
C LEU A 111 -20.51 10.44 1.09
N ARG A 112 -19.77 11.55 1.12
CA ARG A 112 -19.30 12.19 2.35
C ARG A 112 -19.77 13.63 2.43
N HIS A 113 -20.36 14.00 3.57
CA HIS A 113 -20.78 15.37 3.86
C HIS A 113 -19.75 16.16 4.68
N SER A 114 -18.71 15.49 5.19
CA SER A 114 -17.69 16.09 6.04
C SER A 114 -16.28 15.60 5.69
N CYS A 115 -15.28 16.47 5.85
CA CYS A 115 -13.87 16.15 5.70
C CYS A 115 -13.48 14.97 6.60
N PRO A 116 -12.82 13.92 6.08
CA PRO A 116 -12.38 12.77 6.88
C PRO A 116 -11.38 13.11 7.99
N MET A 117 -10.66 14.22 7.86
CA MET A 117 -9.62 14.63 8.79
C MET A 117 -10.12 15.57 9.88
N CYS A 118 -10.87 16.62 9.52
CA CYS A 118 -11.27 17.68 10.45
C CYS A 118 -12.78 17.82 10.65
N HIS A 119 -13.58 16.98 9.98
CA HIS A 119 -15.06 17.00 10.03
C HIS A 119 -15.74 18.31 9.59
N ALA A 120 -15.01 19.26 9.00
CA ALA A 120 -15.62 20.43 8.36
C ALA A 120 -16.52 19.98 7.21
N GLN A 121 -17.60 20.73 6.95
CA GLN A 121 -18.50 20.44 5.84
C GLN A 121 -17.75 20.44 4.51
N VAL A 122 -17.97 19.42 3.68
CA VAL A 122 -17.45 19.39 2.32
C VAL A 122 -18.27 20.39 1.51
N ALA A 123 -17.62 21.45 1.06
CA ALA A 123 -18.19 22.46 0.16
C ALA A 123 -18.17 21.97 -1.29
#